data_AF-A0A1Q7G5T9-F1
#
_entry.id   AF-A0A1Q7G5T9-F1
#
_cell.length_a   1.000
_cell.length_b   1.000
_cell.length_c   1.000
_cell.angle_alpha   90.00
_cell.angle_beta   90.00
_cell.angle_gamma   90.00
#
_symmetry.space_group_name_H-M   'P 1'
#
loop_
_entity.id
_entity.type
_entity.pdbx_description
1 polymer ?
#
loop_
_entity_poly.entity_id
_entity_poly.type
_entity_poly.pdbx_seq_one_letter_code
_entity_poly.pdbx_strand_id
1 'polypeptide(L)'
;MYRSAADALSRLLEDERGCTGLKITGMKQDIVRLSNGIKYFAVEVTAEDGVQYGISAYDEEAEDLYALATAKSTSQASASVPLVLSA
;
A
#
# COMPACT_ATOMS: atom_id res chain seq x y z
N MET A 1 -2.86 -13.85 14.75
CA MET A 1 -2.71 -14.45 13.41
C MET A 1 -3.17 -13.39 12.41
N TYR A 2 -2.24 -12.76 11.68
CA TYR A 2 -2.60 -11.79 10.64
C TYR A 2 -3.34 -12.54 9.54
N ARG A 3 -4.57 -12.11 9.24
CA ARG A 3 -5.51 -12.89 8.41
C ARG A 3 -5.36 -12.66 6.91
N SER A 4 -4.63 -11.62 6.48
CA SER A 4 -4.27 -11.38 5.08
C SER A 4 -3.19 -10.30 4.97
N ALA A 5 -2.42 -10.29 3.87
CA ALA A 5 -1.48 -9.22 3.55
C ALA A 5 -2.14 -7.82 3.49
N ALA A 6 -3.40 -7.74 3.06
CA ALA A 6 -4.16 -6.48 3.01
C ALA A 6 -4.45 -5.92 4.41
N ASP A 7 -4.78 -6.79 5.37
CA ASP A 7 -5.00 -6.40 6.79
C ASP A 7 -3.71 -5.89 7.42
N ALA A 8 -2.58 -6.51 7.11
CA ALA A 8 -1.26 -6.04 7.55
C ALA A 8 -0.98 -4.63 7.00
N LEU A 9 -1.21 -4.39 5.70
CA LEU A 9 -1.03 -3.07 5.11
C LEU A 9 -1.98 -2.02 5.72
N SER A 10 -3.26 -2.36 5.95
CA SER A 10 -4.21 -1.42 6.55
C SER A 10 -3.81 -1.02 7.96
N ARG A 11 -3.40 -1.97 8.81
CA ARG A 11 -2.92 -1.69 10.17
C ARG A 11 -1.64 -0.88 10.18
N LEU A 12 -0.75 -1.12 9.23
CA LEU A 12 0.48 -0.34 9.07
C LEU A 12 0.21 1.12 8.65
N LEU A 13 -0.88 1.37 7.93
CA LEU A 13 -1.27 2.70 7.44
C LEU A 13 -2.23 3.46 8.38
N GLU A 14 -2.95 2.77 9.27
CA GLU A 14 -3.99 3.34 10.15
C GLU A 14 -3.52 3.58 11.60
N ASP A 15 -2.32 3.12 11.99
CA ASP A 15 -1.83 3.30 13.35
C ASP A 15 -1.32 4.74 13.59
N GLU A 16 -2.22 5.65 13.97
CA GLU A 16 -1.87 6.98 14.50
C GLU A 16 -1.28 6.94 15.93
N ARG A 17 -1.09 5.74 16.52
CA ARG A 17 -0.76 5.59 17.96
C ARG A 17 0.61 5.00 18.27
N GLY A 18 1.51 4.90 17.30
CA GLY A 18 2.92 5.17 17.58
C GLY A 18 3.95 4.13 17.15
N CYS A 19 3.82 3.51 15.98
CA CYS A 19 4.99 2.97 15.28
C CYS A 19 4.87 3.24 13.78
N THR A 20 5.66 4.21 13.32
CA THR A 20 6.03 4.46 11.91
C THR A 20 4.93 4.98 10.98
N GLY A 21 4.99 6.27 10.64
CA GLY A 21 4.25 6.86 9.51
C GLY A 21 4.70 6.24 8.17
N LEU A 22 4.26 5.02 7.93
CA LEU A 22 4.58 4.24 6.75
C LEU A 22 3.86 4.87 5.56
N LYS A 23 4.61 5.26 4.54
CA LYS A 23 4.05 5.70 3.26
C LYS A 23 4.36 4.69 2.17
N ILE A 24 3.44 4.52 1.23
CA ILE A 24 3.69 3.72 0.04
C ILE A 24 4.71 4.49 -0.80
N THR A 25 5.89 3.91 -0.97
CA THR A 25 6.99 4.50 -1.77
C THR A 25 7.16 3.83 -3.11
N GLY A 26 6.75 2.57 -3.22
CA GLY A 26 6.81 1.80 -4.44
C GLY A 26 5.66 0.83 -4.50
N MET A 27 4.98 0.73 -5.63
CA MET A 27 4.06 -0.37 -5.89
C MET A 27 4.08 -0.69 -7.38
N LYS A 28 3.87 -1.95 -7.71
CA LYS A 28 3.58 -2.33 -9.10
C LYS A 28 2.25 -1.69 -9.50
N GLN A 29 2.15 -1.24 -10.75
CA GLN A 29 0.88 -0.71 -11.27
C GLN A 29 -0.10 -1.82 -11.66
N ASP A 30 0.35 -3.08 -11.69
CA ASP A 30 -0.48 -4.21 -12.11
C ASP A 30 -0.03 -5.49 -11.40
N ILE A 31 -0.93 -6.49 -11.37
CA ILE A 31 -0.70 -7.79 -10.75
C ILE A 31 0.11 -8.65 -11.71
N VAL A 32 1.29 -9.07 -11.28
CA VAL A 32 2.17 -9.91 -12.10
C VAL A 32 1.62 -11.33 -12.11
N ARG A 33 1.37 -11.90 -13.28
CA ARG A 33 1.13 -13.34 -13.40
C ARG A 33 2.45 -14.07 -13.62
N LEU A 34 2.76 -14.97 -12.71
CA LEU A 34 3.92 -15.85 -12.80
C LEU A 34 3.66 -16.96 -13.83
N SER A 35 4.73 -17.58 -14.35
CA SER A 35 4.63 -18.63 -15.38
C SER A 35 3.87 -19.89 -14.94
N ASN A 36 3.70 -20.08 -13.63
CA ASN A 36 2.90 -21.15 -13.02
C ASN A 36 1.40 -20.79 -12.88
N GLY A 37 0.97 -19.62 -13.37
CA GLY A 37 -0.41 -19.14 -13.29
C GLY A 37 -0.76 -18.42 -11.98
N ILE A 38 0.17 -18.34 -11.03
CA ILE A 38 -0.04 -17.67 -9.74
C ILE A 38 -0.01 -16.15 -9.94
N LYS A 39 -0.98 -15.46 -9.36
CA LYS A 39 -0.98 -13.99 -9.29
C LYS A 39 0.00 -13.54 -8.21
N TYR A 40 0.75 -12.49 -8.46
CA TYR A 40 1.73 -11.93 -7.54
C TYR A 40 1.63 -10.41 -7.53
N PHE A 41 1.56 -9.86 -6.33
CA PHE A 41 1.59 -8.42 -6.14
C PHE A 41 2.48 -8.08 -4.94
N ALA A 42 3.22 -6.98 -5.06
CA ALA A 42 4.04 -6.48 -3.98
C ALA A 42 3.98 -4.95 -3.91
N VAL A 43 3.93 -4.47 -2.68
CA VAL A 43 3.96 -3.06 -2.33
C VAL A 43 5.12 -2.80 -1.37
N GLU A 44 5.81 -1.71 -1.59
CA GLU A 44 6.90 -1.20 -0.79
C GLU A 44 6.40 -0.01 0.00
N VAL A 45 6.50 -0.12 1.32
CA VAL A 45 6.19 0.95 2.26
C VAL A 45 7.44 1.35 2.99
N THR A 46 7.68 2.65 3.13
CA THR A 46 8.82 3.19 3.86
C THR A 46 8.34 3.92 5.09
N ALA A 47 8.89 3.54 6.24
CA ALA A 47 8.67 4.22 7.51
C ALA A 47 9.38 5.57 7.52
N GLU A 48 8.92 6.51 8.35
CA GLU A 48 9.61 7.78 8.59
C GLU A 48 11.05 7.61 9.09
N ASP A 49 11.34 6.51 9.80
CA ASP A 49 12.69 6.17 10.28
C ASP A 49 13.65 5.74 9.14
N GLY A 50 13.14 5.67 7.90
CA GLY A 50 13.92 5.28 6.72
C GLY A 50 13.95 3.77 6.45
N VAL A 51 13.29 2.97 7.29
CA VAL A 51 13.17 1.53 7.09
C VAL A 51 12.13 1.22 6.01
N GLN A 52 12.53 0.48 4.98
CA GLN A 52 11.63 0.02 3.92
C GLN A 52 11.17 -1.42 4.17
N TYR A 53 9.87 -1.64 4.00
CA TYR A 53 9.23 -2.95 4.11
C TYR A 53 8.56 -3.30 2.78
N GLY A 54 8.81 -4.52 2.29
CA GLY A 54 8.10 -5.09 1.16
C GLY A 54 7.00 -6.03 1.65
N ILE A 55 5.75 -5.75 1.31
CA ILE A 55 4.62 -6.64 1.55
C ILE A 55 4.28 -7.28 0.21
N SER A 56 4.44 -8.60 0.13
CA SER A 56 4.11 -9.38 -1.05
C SER A 56 2.98 -10.36 -0.76
N ALA A 57 2.07 -10.50 -1.70
CA ALA A 57 0.97 -11.44 -1.65
C ALA A 57 0.85 -12.23 -2.96
N TYR A 58 0.20 -13.38 -2.88
CA TYR A 58 0.03 -14.33 -3.97
C TYR A 58 -1.44 -14.70 -4.14
N ASP A 59 -1.81 -15.10 -5.36
CA ASP A 59 -3.16 -15.53 -5.74
C ASP A 59 -4.23 -14.51 -5.36
N GLU A 60 -5.25 -14.90 -4.60
CA GLU A 60 -6.38 -14.06 -4.21
C GLU A 60 -5.93 -12.89 -3.31
N GLU A 61 -4.98 -13.14 -2.41
CA GLU A 61 -4.42 -12.10 -1.54
C GLU A 61 -3.67 -11.01 -2.33
N ALA A 62 -3.14 -11.34 -3.52
CA ALA A 62 -2.50 -10.35 -4.38
C ALA A 62 -3.51 -9.33 -4.92
N GLU A 63 -4.75 -9.76 -5.17
CA GLU A 63 -5.83 -8.90 -5.66
C GLU A 63 -6.35 -7.99 -4.54
N ASP A 64 -6.55 -8.53 -3.35
CA ASP A 64 -6.91 -7.75 -2.15
C ASP A 64 -5.84 -6.71 -1.82
N LEU A 65 -4.55 -7.10 -1.85
CA LEU A 65 -3.45 -6.19 -1.58
C LEU A 65 -3.33 -5.08 -2.63
N TYR A 66 -3.51 -5.41 -3.92
CA TYR A 66 -3.51 -4.42 -5.00
C TYR A 66 -4.65 -3.41 -4.86
N ALA A 67 -5.87 -3.88 -4.55
CA ALA A 67 -7.02 -3.00 -4.35
C ALA A 67 -6.81 -2.03 -3.19
N LEU A 68 -6.29 -2.53 -2.05
CA LEU A 68 -6.07 -1.72 -0.86
C LEU A 68 -4.90 -0.73 -1.05
N ALA A 69 -3.80 -1.18 -1.66
CA ALA A 69 -2.65 -0.33 -1.98
C ALA A 69 -3.05 0.80 -2.94
N THR A 70 -3.82 0.49 -4.00
CA THR A 70 -4.32 1.48 -4.97
C THR A 70 -5.27 2.48 -4.33
N ALA A 71 -6.16 2.02 -3.45
CA ALA A 71 -7.05 2.90 -2.71
C ALA A 71 -6.26 3.89 -1.82
N LYS A 72 -5.27 3.39 -1.08
CA LYS A 72 -4.46 4.19 -0.15
C LYS A 72 -3.44 5.09 -0.86
N SER A 73 -2.86 4.66 -2.00
CA SER A 73 -1.98 5.49 -2.82
C SER A 73 -2.73 6.69 -3.40
N THR A 74 -4.00 6.52 -3.77
CA THR A 74 -4.84 7.61 -4.27
C THR A 74 -5.21 8.59 -3.15
N SER A 75 -5.39 8.11 -1.91
CA SER A 75 -5.55 8.98 -0.75
C SER A 75 -4.31 9.83 -0.44
N GLN A 76 -3.09 9.35 -0.75
CA GLN A 76 -1.87 10.17 -0.65
C GLN A 76 -1.68 11.14 -1.84
N ALA A 77 -2.34 10.90 -2.98
CA ALA A 77 -2.31 11.78 -4.14
C ALA A 77 -3.36 12.91 -4.07
N SER A 78 -4.24 12.93 -3.07
CA SER A 78 -5.32 13.92 -2.96
C SER A 78 -5.01 15.09 -2.00
N ALA A 79 -3.75 15.47 -1.87
CA ALA A 79 -3.31 16.68 -1.15
C ALA A 79 -2.52 17.64 -2.07
N SER A 80 -2.96 17.80 -3.31
CA SER A 80 -2.54 18.92 -4.17
C SER A 80 -3.68 19.34 -5.09
N VAL A 81 -4.73 19.88 -4.48
CA VAL A 81 -5.42 21.00 -5.11
C VAL A 81 -5.23 22.18 -4.16
N PRO A 82 -4.40 23.18 -4.49
CA PRO A 82 -4.41 24.41 -3.72
C PRO A 82 -5.83 24.96 -3.78
N LEU A 83 -6.47 25.07 -2.62
CA LEU A 83 -7.68 25.85 -2.45
C LEU A 83 -7.29 27.29 -2.79
N VAL A 84 -7.40 27.68 -4.07
CA VAL A 84 -7.27 29.09 -4.46
C VAL A 84 -8.51 29.80 -3.94
N LEU A 85 -8.40 30.24 -2.69
CA LEU A 85 -9.24 31.25 -2.10
C LEU A 85 -8.75 32.60 -2.63
N SER A 86 -9.41 33.15 -3.64
CA SER A 86 -9.35 34.57 -4.06
C SER A 86 -10.40 34.76 -5.16
N ALA A 87 -11.31 35.71 -5.14
CA ALA A 87 -11.73 36.73 -4.18
C ALA A 87 -13.16 37.17 -4.61
#